data_AF-A0A2E5LE97-F1
#
_entry.id   AF-A0A2E5LE97-F1
#
_cell.length_a   1.000
_cell.length_b   1.000
_cell.length_c   1.000
_cell.angle_alpha   90.00
_cell.angle_beta   90.00
_cell.angle_gamma   90.00
#
_symmetry.space_group_name_H-M   'P 1'
#
loop_
_entity.id
_entity.type
_entity.pdbx_description
1 polymer ?
#
loop_
_entity_poly.entity_id
_entity_poly.type
_entity_poly.pdbx_seq_one_letter_code
_entity_poly.pdbx_strand_id
1 'polypeptide(L)'
;MDKNYRFQYDYLNSTSDLIKDYINQADNLKSFVNHFPTIENFGKQINLKSKYKINRNILFNVIKSQNKNLVLSEESNKNINLIKCDNTFTITTGHQLCLCTGPVFFIYKIFSVINLVKKIKVNYPDYNFIPIFWMASEDHDFEEINHFNFFGKKIVWDNGSQSGAVGRMSLYNINNVLEEIKDDLVGNKNGLYIFNLLKKTYQNHQNLADATRYLINELFGKYGLVILDGDDKRLKTCLVNVIKKDIIRQGFYEALKKSSDKISKEYKLQALVKENNFFELTENNRIKINKNSFKKIDSNPEIFSPNVLLRPLYQEMILPNICYVGGPSEVSYWLQLKEMFDQEKVPFPILILRDTVFIAKEKNLKRFKDLGFNIMDIFKHEHLLQKEYVTSKSSLSDLLHTEKEEIRLIYKKILDKNIEKSLTPNINALLKKQLNALENIESKIIRSLKQKNVDAVNFISKIKKDFFPKNTTQERHENFITFYLRYGDGFMNIVEQNIDALDPNFVILKK
;
A
#
# COMPACT_ATOMS: atom_id res chain seq x y z
N MET A 1 -10.37 -1.63 27.50
CA MET A 1 -10.00 -1.11 26.17
C MET A 1 -9.05 -2.05 25.42
N ASP A 2 -8.99 -3.34 25.76
CA ASP A 2 -8.12 -4.34 25.09
C ASP A 2 -8.89 -5.28 24.16
N LYS A 3 -9.11 -4.90 22.89
CA LYS A 3 -9.78 -5.82 21.95
C LYS A 3 -9.16 -5.95 20.57
N ASN A 4 -8.15 -5.18 20.18
CA ASN A 4 -7.52 -5.33 18.86
C ASN A 4 -6.30 -6.23 18.93
N TYR A 5 -5.98 -6.92 17.83
CA TYR A 5 -4.79 -7.75 17.76
C TYR A 5 -3.71 -7.09 16.91
N ARG A 6 -2.45 -7.20 17.36
CA ARG A 6 -1.28 -6.74 16.62
C ARG A 6 -0.33 -7.91 16.41
N PHE A 7 0.21 -8.03 15.20
CA PHE A 7 1.07 -9.15 14.82
C PHE A 7 2.21 -8.71 13.93
N GLN A 8 3.33 -9.41 14.04
CA GLN A 8 4.50 -9.19 13.20
C GLN A 8 4.18 -9.52 11.74
N TYR A 9 4.79 -8.77 10.81
CA TYR A 9 4.60 -8.98 9.37
C TYR A 9 5.10 -10.33 8.86
N ASP A 10 5.92 -11.04 9.63
CA ASP A 10 6.42 -12.39 9.33
C ASP A 10 5.29 -13.42 9.13
N TYR A 11 4.14 -13.19 9.76
CA TYR A 11 2.97 -14.06 9.63
C TYR A 11 2.16 -13.80 8.36
N LEU A 12 2.40 -12.67 7.68
CA LEU A 12 1.71 -12.35 6.44
C LEU A 12 2.52 -12.88 5.25
N ASN A 13 2.10 -14.02 4.70
CA ASN A 13 2.78 -14.70 3.60
C ASN A 13 3.03 -13.84 2.34
N SER A 14 2.31 -12.73 2.18
CA SER A 14 2.48 -11.81 1.05
C SER A 14 3.60 -10.77 1.25
N THR A 15 4.22 -10.69 2.42
CA THR A 15 5.30 -9.73 2.70
C THR A 15 6.61 -10.23 2.11
N SER A 16 7.28 -9.38 1.31
CA SER A 16 8.60 -9.69 0.76
C SER A 16 9.69 -9.69 1.83
N ASP A 17 10.75 -10.46 1.63
CA ASP A 17 11.85 -10.57 2.59
C ASP A 17 12.56 -9.23 2.79
N LEU A 18 12.69 -8.41 1.73
CA LEU A 18 13.20 -7.03 1.83
C LEU A 18 12.43 -6.20 2.85
N ILE A 19 11.10 -6.34 2.89
CA ILE A 19 10.27 -5.57 3.80
C ILE A 19 10.35 -6.12 5.23
N LYS A 20 10.46 -7.44 5.40
CA LYS A 20 10.72 -8.04 6.72
C LYS A 20 12.06 -7.55 7.28
N ASP A 21 13.12 -7.61 6.48
CA ASP A 21 14.46 -7.15 6.86
C ASP A 21 14.49 -5.64 7.13
N TYR A 22 13.72 -4.86 6.36
CA TYR A 22 13.58 -3.43 6.60
C TYR A 22 12.91 -3.12 7.95
N ILE A 23 11.79 -3.79 8.25
CA ILE A 23 11.07 -3.66 9.52
C ILE A 23 11.99 -4.06 10.69
N ASN A 24 12.77 -5.12 10.50
CA ASN A 24 13.73 -5.63 11.49
C ASN A 24 15.05 -4.85 11.53
N GLN A 25 15.18 -3.78 10.74
CA GLN A 25 16.36 -2.91 10.67
C GLN A 25 17.67 -3.67 10.37
N ALA A 26 17.61 -4.63 9.45
CA ALA A 26 18.74 -5.49 9.10
C ALA A 26 19.97 -4.68 8.67
N ASP A 27 21.15 -5.14 9.10
CA ASP A 27 22.42 -4.42 8.93
C ASP A 27 22.79 -4.18 7.46
N ASN A 28 22.49 -5.13 6.59
CA ASN A 28 22.71 -5.03 5.15
C ASN A 28 21.90 -3.89 4.50
N LEU A 29 20.81 -3.45 5.12
CA LEU A 29 19.97 -2.37 4.62
C LEU A 29 20.42 -0.96 5.05
N LYS A 30 21.34 -0.84 6.01
CA LYS A 30 21.83 0.45 6.53
C LYS A 30 22.39 1.36 5.44
N SER A 31 22.98 0.78 4.39
CA SER A 31 23.54 1.55 3.27
C SER A 31 22.51 2.15 2.31
N PHE A 32 21.23 1.76 2.41
CA PHE A 32 20.13 2.21 1.54
C PHE A 32 19.19 3.21 2.22
N VAL A 33 19.47 3.57 3.47
CA VAL A 33 18.72 4.57 4.23
C VAL A 33 19.66 5.56 4.92
N ASN A 34 19.14 6.71 5.33
CA ASN A 34 19.85 7.57 6.28
C ASN A 34 19.57 7.13 7.72
N HIS A 35 18.29 6.95 8.04
CA HIS A 35 17.83 6.64 9.38
C HIS A 35 16.64 5.67 9.32
N PHE A 36 16.62 4.72 10.25
CA PHE A 36 15.45 3.89 10.54
C PHE A 36 14.41 4.67 11.36
N PRO A 37 13.12 4.28 11.31
CA PRO A 37 12.03 5.04 11.89
C PRO A 37 11.92 4.89 13.41
N THR A 38 12.83 5.54 14.13
CA THR A 38 12.78 5.66 15.60
C THR A 38 12.58 7.11 16.01
N ILE A 39 11.92 7.35 17.15
CA ILE A 39 11.68 8.71 17.67
C ILE A 39 12.97 9.52 17.76
N GLU A 40 14.07 8.92 18.24
CA GLU A 40 15.38 9.57 18.32
C GLU A 40 15.90 10.00 16.95
N ASN A 41 15.77 9.15 15.94
CA ASN A 41 16.22 9.43 14.59
C ASN A 41 15.43 10.56 13.90
N PHE A 42 14.17 10.81 14.30
CA PHE A 42 13.44 12.00 13.84
C PHE A 42 14.15 13.30 14.24
N GLY A 43 14.78 13.37 15.41
CA GLY A 43 15.55 14.54 15.83
C GLY A 43 16.77 14.80 14.93
N LYS A 44 17.49 13.73 14.57
CA LYS A 44 18.60 13.79 13.59
C LYS A 44 18.10 14.23 12.23
N GLN A 45 16.96 13.70 11.79
CA GLN A 45 16.35 14.04 10.51
C GLN A 45 15.86 15.48 10.44
N ILE A 46 15.27 16.00 11.52
CA ILE A 46 14.87 17.41 11.65
C ILE A 46 16.09 18.32 11.49
N ASN A 47 17.19 18.03 12.19
CA ASN A 47 18.44 18.79 12.06
C ASN A 47 18.97 18.75 10.62
N LEU A 48 19.03 17.55 10.01
CA LEU A 48 19.47 17.38 8.63
C LEU A 48 18.61 18.19 7.65
N LYS A 49 17.27 18.07 7.74
CA LYS A 49 16.35 18.75 6.82
C LYS A 49 16.30 20.26 7.06
N SER A 50 16.50 20.75 8.30
CA SER A 50 16.53 22.18 8.62
C SER A 50 17.62 22.96 7.86
N LYS A 51 18.72 22.27 7.52
CA LYS A 51 19.85 22.84 6.77
C LYS A 51 19.60 22.89 5.26
N TYR A 52 18.60 22.17 4.77
CA TYR A 52 18.26 22.12 3.36
C TYR A 52 17.26 23.23 3.01
N LYS A 53 17.66 24.11 2.08
CA LYS A 53 16.86 25.27 1.68
C LYS A 53 15.78 24.87 0.68
N ILE A 54 14.54 25.26 0.98
CA ILE A 54 13.36 25.04 0.13
C ILE A 54 12.64 26.37 -0.07
N ASN A 55 12.04 26.55 -1.25
CA ASN A 55 11.22 27.73 -1.51
C ASN A 55 9.81 27.59 -0.88
N ARG A 56 9.72 27.81 0.44
CA ARG A 56 8.48 27.73 1.22
C ARG A 56 7.39 28.68 0.70
N ASN A 57 7.76 29.84 0.14
CA ASN A 57 6.81 30.80 -0.41
C ASN A 57 6.12 30.27 -1.67
N ILE A 58 6.88 29.66 -2.59
CA ILE A 58 6.28 29.00 -3.77
C ILE A 58 5.34 27.88 -3.31
N LEU A 59 5.79 27.01 -2.40
CA LEU A 59 4.99 25.90 -1.88
C LEU A 59 3.66 26.40 -1.27
N PHE A 60 3.73 27.40 -0.38
CA PHE A 60 2.56 28.02 0.24
C PHE A 60 1.58 28.59 -0.80
N ASN A 61 2.09 29.35 -1.77
CA ASN A 61 1.25 29.98 -2.80
C ASN A 61 0.58 28.95 -3.71
N VAL A 62 1.27 27.85 -4.03
CA VAL A 62 0.71 26.76 -4.83
C VAL A 62 -0.40 26.06 -4.06
N ILE A 63 -0.16 25.65 -2.82
CA ILE A 63 -1.17 24.97 -1.99
C ILE A 63 -2.38 25.87 -1.78
N LYS A 64 -2.19 27.16 -1.46
CA LYS A 64 -3.29 28.12 -1.31
C LYS A 64 -4.09 28.26 -2.60
N SER A 65 -3.42 28.30 -3.76
CA SER A 65 -4.06 28.37 -5.07
C SER A 65 -4.87 27.11 -5.41
N GLN A 66 -4.33 25.93 -5.12
CA GLN A 66 -4.99 24.64 -5.38
C GLN A 66 -6.25 24.43 -4.54
N ASN A 67 -6.32 25.08 -3.37
CA ASN A 67 -7.44 24.97 -2.44
C ASN A 67 -8.39 26.18 -2.45
N LYS A 68 -8.22 27.13 -3.37
CA LYS A 68 -8.97 28.42 -3.38
C LYS A 68 -10.50 28.26 -3.44
N ASN A 69 -10.98 27.18 -4.04
CA ASN A 69 -12.40 26.88 -4.24
C ASN A 69 -12.96 25.87 -3.23
N LEU A 70 -12.15 25.47 -2.23
CA LEU A 70 -12.53 24.48 -1.24
C LEU A 70 -12.82 25.17 0.10
N VAL A 71 -13.79 24.64 0.83
CA VAL A 71 -14.00 25.00 2.24
C VAL A 71 -13.02 24.19 3.06
N LEU A 72 -11.94 24.85 3.49
CA LEU A 72 -10.93 24.24 4.33
C LEU A 72 -11.32 24.33 5.80
N SER A 73 -11.02 23.27 6.56
CA SER A 73 -11.12 23.30 8.01
C SER A 73 -10.17 24.34 8.62
N GLU A 74 -10.43 24.74 9.86
CA GLU A 74 -9.51 25.60 10.62
C GLU A 74 -8.12 24.96 10.75
N GLU A 75 -8.06 23.65 11.01
CA GLU A 75 -6.79 22.93 11.20
C GLU A 75 -5.98 22.84 9.90
N SER A 76 -6.62 22.56 8.75
CA SER A 76 -5.93 22.55 7.45
C SER A 76 -5.45 23.95 7.08
N ASN A 77 -6.26 24.99 7.30
CA ASN A 77 -5.84 26.38 7.07
C ASN A 77 -4.64 26.78 7.94
N LYS A 78 -4.67 26.42 9.22
CA LYS A 78 -3.55 26.63 10.15
C LYS A 78 -2.29 25.94 9.64
N ASN A 79 -2.38 24.67 9.27
CA ASN A 79 -1.25 23.91 8.73
C ASN A 79 -0.69 24.53 7.44
N ILE A 80 -1.55 24.95 6.50
CA ILE A 80 -1.10 25.63 5.29
C ILE A 80 -0.30 26.90 5.63
N ASN A 81 -0.75 27.69 6.60
CA ASN A 81 -0.03 28.90 7.01
C ASN A 81 1.33 28.61 7.64
N LEU A 82 1.45 27.52 8.42
CA LEU A 82 2.69 27.10 9.07
C LEU A 82 3.78 26.69 8.08
N ILE A 83 3.46 26.32 6.83
CA ILE A 83 4.43 25.94 5.79
C ILE A 83 5.54 26.99 5.61
N LYS A 84 5.21 28.27 5.81
CA LYS A 84 6.15 29.39 5.67
C LYS A 84 7.20 29.45 6.78
N CYS A 85 6.95 28.84 7.94
CA CYS A 85 7.84 28.90 9.08
C CYS A 85 9.01 27.91 8.95
N ASP A 86 10.23 28.35 9.29
CA ASP A 86 11.44 27.53 9.14
C ASP A 86 11.49 26.30 10.05
N ASN A 87 10.86 26.38 11.23
CA ASN A 87 10.71 25.27 12.17
C ASN A 87 9.55 24.31 11.82
N THR A 88 9.01 24.38 10.59
CA THR A 88 7.91 23.53 10.14
C THR A 88 8.39 22.49 9.12
N PHE A 89 8.08 21.24 9.41
CA PHE A 89 8.39 20.07 8.59
C PHE A 89 7.13 19.35 8.15
N THR A 90 7.26 18.50 7.13
CA THR A 90 6.14 17.71 6.62
C THR A 90 6.41 16.23 6.83
N ILE A 91 5.33 15.47 6.96
CA ILE A 91 5.33 14.01 6.87
C ILE A 91 4.39 13.69 5.72
N THR A 92 4.87 12.96 4.73
CA THR A 92 4.17 12.82 3.46
C THR A 92 3.82 11.37 3.20
N THR A 93 2.62 11.17 2.68
CA THR A 93 2.26 9.97 1.93
C THR A 93 1.71 10.39 0.57
N GLY A 94 1.64 9.47 -0.39
CA GLY A 94 0.96 9.74 -1.66
C GLY A 94 0.21 8.53 -2.19
N HIS A 95 -0.69 8.79 -3.12
CA HIS A 95 -1.29 7.75 -3.94
C HIS A 95 -1.85 8.32 -5.25
N GLN A 96 -2.28 7.44 -6.14
CA GLN A 96 -2.97 7.81 -7.37
C GLN A 96 -4.41 8.25 -7.04
N LEU A 97 -5.06 8.86 -8.01
CA LEU A 97 -6.38 9.47 -7.89
C LEU A 97 -7.49 8.42 -8.07
N CYS A 98 -7.48 7.38 -7.22
CA CYS A 98 -8.40 6.26 -7.32
C CYS A 98 -9.87 6.71 -7.18
N LEU A 99 -10.72 6.18 -8.05
CA LEU A 99 -12.17 6.34 -7.99
C LEU A 99 -12.69 5.93 -6.61
N CYS A 100 -13.48 6.81 -5.97
CA CYS A 100 -14.02 6.60 -4.63
C CYS A 100 -12.97 6.21 -3.58
N THR A 101 -11.73 6.73 -3.69
CA THR A 101 -10.54 6.37 -2.90
C THR A 101 -9.96 4.97 -3.16
N GLY A 102 -10.52 4.18 -4.08
CA GLY A 102 -10.00 2.86 -4.43
C GLY A 102 -9.95 1.89 -3.24
N PRO A 103 -8.85 1.15 -3.04
CA PRO A 103 -8.70 0.26 -1.89
C PRO A 103 -8.69 0.98 -0.54
N VAL A 104 -9.23 0.36 0.51
CA VAL A 104 -9.36 0.97 1.84
C VAL A 104 -8.01 1.30 2.49
N PHE A 105 -6.90 0.68 2.07
CA PHE A 105 -5.57 1.10 2.54
C PHE A 105 -5.26 2.56 2.22
N PHE A 106 -5.94 3.18 1.24
CA PHE A 106 -5.87 4.62 0.97
C PHE A 106 -6.17 5.43 2.25
N ILE A 107 -7.21 5.02 2.98
CA ILE A 107 -7.62 5.63 4.24
C ILE A 107 -6.58 5.40 5.33
N TYR A 108 -6.08 4.16 5.46
CA TYR A 108 -5.10 3.79 6.49
C TYR A 108 -3.80 4.56 6.34
N LYS A 109 -3.34 4.69 5.10
CA LYS A 109 -2.15 5.42 4.72
C LYS A 109 -2.22 6.91 5.13
N ILE A 110 -3.37 7.55 4.94
CA ILE A 110 -3.58 8.95 5.37
C ILE A 110 -3.58 9.06 6.90
N PHE A 111 -4.30 8.18 7.59
CA PHE A 111 -4.30 8.17 9.06
C PHE A 111 -2.92 7.87 9.65
N SER A 112 -2.09 7.06 8.97
CA SER A 112 -0.71 6.77 9.38
C SER A 112 0.10 8.06 9.50
N VAL A 113 -0.02 8.95 8.50
CA VAL A 113 0.67 10.24 8.49
C VAL A 113 0.08 11.21 9.52
N ILE A 114 -1.24 11.30 9.63
CA ILE A 114 -1.93 12.16 10.61
C ILE A 114 -1.49 11.79 12.05
N ASN A 115 -1.52 10.50 12.38
CA ASN A 115 -1.15 10.03 13.72
C ASN A 115 0.34 10.18 13.99
N LEU A 116 1.18 9.93 12.99
CA LEU A 116 2.62 10.12 13.11
C LEU A 116 2.95 11.59 13.40
N VAL A 117 2.32 12.54 12.70
CA VAL A 117 2.47 13.97 12.99
C VAL A 117 2.14 14.31 14.45
N LYS A 118 1.01 13.81 14.97
CA LYS A 118 0.62 14.01 16.37
C LYS A 118 1.68 13.45 17.32
N LYS A 119 2.16 12.22 17.06
CA LYS A 119 3.16 11.53 17.89
C LYS A 119 4.52 12.24 17.87
N ILE A 120 4.99 12.68 16.71
CA ILE A 120 6.24 13.44 16.58
C ILE A 120 6.13 14.82 17.23
N LYS A 121 4.98 15.52 17.09
CA LYS A 121 4.76 16.83 17.75
C LYS A 121 4.86 16.75 19.27
N VAL A 122 4.37 15.68 19.90
CA VAL A 122 4.52 15.46 21.35
C VAL A 122 5.98 15.33 21.76
N ASN A 123 6.81 14.65 20.95
CA ASN A 123 8.22 14.43 21.25
C ASN A 123 9.12 15.63 20.89
N TYR A 124 8.68 16.49 19.95
CA TYR A 124 9.43 17.63 19.45
C TYR A 124 8.55 18.90 19.43
N PRO A 125 8.15 19.45 20.59
CA PRO A 125 7.13 20.49 20.70
C PRO A 125 7.52 21.84 20.08
N ASP A 126 8.82 22.13 19.96
CA ASP A 126 9.35 23.39 19.39
C ASP A 126 9.19 23.49 17.86
N TYR A 127 8.88 22.36 17.22
CA TYR A 127 8.74 22.24 15.77
C TYR A 127 7.30 21.96 15.39
N ASN A 128 6.90 22.36 14.18
CA ASN A 128 5.58 22.03 13.63
C ASN A 128 5.70 20.93 12.59
N PHE A 129 4.68 20.08 12.52
CA PHE A 129 4.63 18.95 11.60
C PHE A 129 3.30 18.96 10.87
N ILE A 130 3.34 18.88 9.55
CA ILE A 130 2.15 18.94 8.70
C ILE A 130 1.96 17.59 7.99
N PRO A 131 0.78 16.96 8.10
CA PRO A 131 0.48 15.77 7.34
C PRO A 131 0.15 16.16 5.89
N ILE A 132 0.93 15.65 4.94
CA ILE A 132 0.72 15.90 3.51
C ILE A 132 0.25 14.64 2.80
N PHE A 133 -0.80 14.80 1.99
CA PHE A 133 -1.16 13.84 0.95
C PHE A 133 -0.72 14.36 -0.43
N TRP A 134 0.22 13.64 -1.04
CA TRP A 134 0.70 13.89 -2.40
C TRP A 134 -0.20 13.20 -3.42
N MET A 135 -0.76 13.98 -4.35
CA MET A 135 -1.54 13.47 -5.46
C MET A 135 -0.62 13.04 -6.61
N ALA A 136 -0.67 11.76 -6.99
CA ALA A 136 0.02 11.27 -8.20
C ALA A 136 -0.83 11.54 -9.46
N SER A 137 -1.15 12.81 -9.70
CA SER A 137 -1.98 13.32 -10.81
C SER A 137 -1.33 13.15 -12.18
N GLU A 138 0.00 13.16 -12.23
CA GLU A 138 0.79 13.04 -13.47
C GLU A 138 0.96 11.60 -13.96
N ASP A 139 0.42 10.61 -13.24
CA ASP A 139 0.40 9.22 -13.71
C ASP A 139 -0.57 9.07 -14.89
N HIS A 140 -0.46 7.95 -15.59
CA HIS A 140 -1.20 7.63 -16.82
C HIS A 140 -1.89 6.27 -16.76
N ASP A 141 -1.70 5.52 -15.67
CA ASP A 141 -2.34 4.22 -15.49
C ASP A 141 -3.80 4.40 -15.05
N PHE A 142 -4.66 4.73 -16.01
CA PHE A 142 -6.09 4.91 -15.77
C PHE A 142 -6.76 3.61 -15.30
N GLU A 143 -6.33 2.45 -15.82
CA GLU A 143 -6.89 1.15 -15.47
C GLU A 143 -6.67 0.78 -14.01
N GLU A 144 -5.60 1.25 -13.38
CA GLU A 144 -5.38 1.08 -11.94
C GLU A 144 -6.38 1.88 -11.09
N ILE A 145 -6.84 3.04 -11.58
CA ILE A 145 -7.64 3.99 -10.78
C ILE A 145 -9.12 4.05 -11.14
N ASN A 146 -9.51 3.53 -12.30
CA ASN A 146 -10.86 3.67 -12.84
C ASN A 146 -11.93 2.84 -12.12
N HIS A 147 -11.58 2.14 -11.05
CA HIS A 147 -12.50 1.20 -10.42
C HIS A 147 -12.32 1.10 -8.90
N PHE A 148 -13.34 0.55 -8.26
CA PHE A 148 -13.29 0.12 -6.87
C PHE A 148 -14.18 -1.11 -6.67
N ASN A 149 -13.91 -1.91 -5.63
CA ASN A 149 -14.79 -3.02 -5.29
C ASN A 149 -15.80 -2.60 -4.23
N PHE A 150 -17.07 -2.90 -4.51
CA PHE A 150 -18.19 -2.58 -3.64
C PHE A 150 -19.12 -3.79 -3.56
N PHE A 151 -19.32 -4.31 -2.35
CA PHE A 151 -20.06 -5.56 -2.09
C PHE A 151 -19.67 -6.74 -3.01
N GLY A 152 -18.37 -6.89 -3.28
CA GLY A 152 -17.83 -7.96 -4.13
C GLY A 152 -17.98 -7.75 -5.64
N LYS A 153 -18.66 -6.68 -6.06
CA LYS A 153 -18.74 -6.23 -7.46
C LYS A 153 -17.62 -5.21 -7.74
N LYS A 154 -17.05 -5.26 -8.95
CA LYS A 154 -16.08 -4.26 -9.42
C LYS A 154 -16.86 -3.19 -10.18
N ILE A 155 -16.95 -1.98 -9.63
CA ILE A 155 -17.58 -0.84 -10.28
C ILE A 155 -16.50 -0.12 -11.09
N VAL A 156 -16.75 0.15 -12.37
CA VAL A 156 -15.75 0.69 -13.32
C VAL A 156 -16.26 1.97 -13.93
N TRP A 157 -15.40 2.98 -13.96
CA TRP A 157 -15.61 4.23 -14.68
C TRP A 157 -15.02 4.13 -16.09
N ASP A 158 -15.87 4.24 -17.09
CA ASP A 158 -15.47 4.46 -18.48
C ASP A 158 -15.30 5.95 -18.74
N ASN A 159 -14.07 6.39 -19.04
CA ASN A 159 -13.76 7.79 -19.31
C ASN A 159 -13.94 8.21 -20.77
N GLY A 160 -14.49 7.35 -21.64
CA GLY A 160 -14.71 7.66 -23.06
C GLY A 160 -13.42 7.69 -23.88
N SER A 161 -12.43 6.87 -23.54
CA SER A 161 -11.12 6.77 -24.21
C SER A 161 -10.16 7.95 -24.00
N GLN A 162 -10.35 8.74 -22.93
CA GLN A 162 -9.37 9.78 -22.56
C GLN A 162 -8.03 9.15 -22.16
N SER A 163 -6.93 9.80 -22.53
CA SER A 163 -5.57 9.37 -22.25
C SER A 163 -4.70 10.53 -21.74
N GLY A 164 -3.50 10.22 -21.23
CA GLY A 164 -2.58 11.21 -20.67
C GLY A 164 -2.57 11.22 -19.14
N ALA A 165 -2.24 12.37 -18.54
CA ALA A 165 -2.15 12.51 -17.09
C ALA A 165 -3.54 12.39 -16.45
N VAL A 166 -3.72 11.43 -15.55
CA VAL A 166 -5.01 11.09 -14.94
C VAL A 166 -5.65 12.27 -14.22
N GLY A 167 -4.86 13.14 -13.58
CA GLY A 167 -5.37 14.32 -12.89
C GLY A 167 -6.00 15.36 -13.81
N ARG A 168 -5.58 15.41 -15.08
CA ARG A 168 -6.10 16.35 -16.09
C ARG A 168 -7.35 15.82 -16.81
N MET A 169 -7.72 14.56 -16.61
CA MET A 169 -8.88 13.94 -17.25
C MET A 169 -10.18 14.60 -16.79
N SER A 170 -11.08 14.86 -17.75
CA SER A 170 -12.43 15.31 -17.45
C SER A 170 -13.27 14.19 -16.84
N LEU A 171 -14.29 14.56 -16.08
CA LEU A 171 -15.20 13.62 -15.40
C LEU A 171 -16.32 13.10 -16.32
N TYR A 172 -16.06 13.01 -17.61
CA TYR A 172 -17.00 12.48 -18.59
C TYR A 172 -17.51 11.08 -18.16
N ASN A 173 -18.81 10.82 -18.33
CA ASN A 173 -19.50 9.58 -17.96
C ASN A 173 -19.46 9.16 -16.47
N ILE A 174 -18.90 9.97 -15.56
CA ILE A 174 -18.84 9.62 -14.13
C ILE A 174 -20.23 9.44 -13.50
N ASN A 175 -21.26 10.09 -14.04
CA ASN A 175 -22.64 9.96 -13.56
C ASN A 175 -23.18 8.53 -13.68
N ASN A 176 -22.70 7.74 -14.65
CA ASN A 176 -23.12 6.35 -14.79
C ASN A 176 -22.68 5.52 -13.58
N VAL A 177 -21.48 5.78 -13.06
CA VAL A 177 -20.97 5.17 -11.83
C VAL A 177 -21.84 5.56 -10.64
N LEU A 178 -22.22 6.83 -10.53
CA LEU A 178 -23.07 7.31 -9.43
C LEU A 178 -24.45 6.65 -9.45
N GLU A 179 -25.07 6.52 -10.63
CA GLU A 179 -26.38 5.86 -10.75
C GLU A 179 -26.29 4.35 -10.47
N GLU A 180 -25.20 3.66 -10.87
CA GLU A 180 -25.00 2.23 -10.60
C GLU A 180 -24.98 1.91 -9.09
N ILE A 181 -24.38 2.78 -8.27
CA ILE A 181 -24.22 2.55 -6.83
C ILE A 181 -25.31 3.19 -5.96
N LYS A 182 -26.23 3.94 -6.57
CA LYS A 182 -27.21 4.78 -5.86
C LYS A 182 -28.12 3.97 -4.95
N ASP A 183 -28.77 2.94 -5.48
CA ASP A 183 -29.76 2.16 -4.73
C ASP A 183 -29.11 1.40 -3.56
N ASP A 184 -27.88 0.92 -3.75
CA ASP A 184 -27.09 0.25 -2.71
C ASP A 184 -26.66 1.21 -1.58
N LEU A 185 -26.53 2.52 -1.86
CA LEU A 185 -26.13 3.53 -0.88
C LEU A 185 -27.31 4.20 -0.17
N VAL A 186 -28.38 4.53 -0.87
CA VAL A 186 -29.45 5.39 -0.33
C VAL A 186 -30.31 4.68 0.73
N GLY A 187 -30.18 3.36 0.90
CA GLY A 187 -30.93 2.57 1.87
C GLY A 187 -30.69 2.87 3.37
N ASN A 188 -29.66 3.66 3.74
CA ASN A 188 -29.46 4.10 5.12
C ASN A 188 -28.78 5.49 5.23
N LYS A 189 -28.78 6.08 6.43
CA LYS A 189 -28.22 7.43 6.67
C LYS A 189 -26.75 7.58 6.28
N ASN A 190 -25.91 6.59 6.60
CA ASN A 190 -24.48 6.64 6.27
C ASN A 190 -24.25 6.58 4.76
N GLY A 191 -25.03 5.76 4.06
CA GLY A 191 -24.93 5.63 2.61
C GLY A 191 -25.50 6.84 1.87
N LEU A 192 -26.57 7.46 2.36
CA LEU A 192 -27.05 8.74 1.85
C LEU A 192 -25.99 9.85 1.99
N TYR A 193 -25.27 9.89 3.13
CA TYR A 193 -24.14 10.80 3.31
C TYR A 193 -23.04 10.57 2.26
N ILE A 194 -22.60 9.31 2.09
CA ILE A 194 -21.57 8.98 1.10
C ILE A 194 -22.02 9.31 -0.32
N PHE A 195 -23.26 8.96 -0.69
CA PHE A 195 -23.78 9.27 -2.02
C PHE A 195 -23.77 10.77 -2.30
N ASN A 196 -24.20 11.60 -1.34
CA ASN A 196 -24.16 13.05 -1.47
C ASN A 196 -22.73 13.59 -1.56
N LEU A 197 -21.79 13.01 -0.80
CA LEU A 197 -20.37 13.36 -0.87
C LEU A 197 -19.80 13.05 -2.26
N LEU A 198 -20.03 11.86 -2.79
CA LEU A 198 -19.56 11.45 -4.13
C LEU A 198 -20.22 12.29 -5.24
N LYS A 199 -21.51 12.59 -5.10
CA LYS A 199 -22.23 13.46 -6.03
C LYS A 199 -21.58 14.84 -6.10
N LYS A 200 -21.32 15.49 -4.96
CA LYS A 200 -20.61 16.78 -4.91
C LYS A 200 -19.20 16.68 -5.47
N THR A 201 -18.49 15.60 -5.13
CA THR A 201 -17.12 15.32 -5.60
C THR A 201 -17.01 15.27 -7.11
N TYR A 202 -17.96 14.60 -7.78
CA TYR A 202 -17.81 14.31 -9.21
C TYR A 202 -18.65 15.18 -10.13
N GLN A 203 -19.69 15.85 -9.63
CA GLN A 203 -20.55 16.72 -10.46
C GLN A 203 -20.12 18.20 -10.44
N ASN A 204 -19.39 18.63 -9.42
CA ASN A 204 -19.07 20.06 -9.22
C ASN A 204 -17.62 20.43 -9.59
N HIS A 205 -16.88 19.52 -10.20
CA HIS A 205 -15.45 19.68 -10.50
C HIS A 205 -15.16 19.37 -11.97
N GLN A 206 -14.14 20.03 -12.52
CA GLN A 206 -13.84 19.95 -13.95
C GLN A 206 -13.02 18.71 -14.33
N ASN A 207 -12.10 18.31 -13.44
CA ASN A 207 -11.15 17.24 -13.68
C ASN A 207 -11.00 16.34 -12.45
N LEU A 208 -10.34 15.20 -12.64
CA LEU A 208 -10.13 14.21 -11.59
C LEU A 208 -9.28 14.75 -10.43
N ALA A 209 -8.27 15.60 -10.68
CA ALA A 209 -7.47 16.18 -9.61
C ALA A 209 -8.30 17.06 -8.66
N ASP A 210 -9.16 17.93 -9.19
CA ASP A 210 -10.02 18.79 -8.38
C ASP A 210 -11.07 17.97 -7.61
N ALA A 211 -11.65 16.95 -8.24
CA ALA A 211 -12.59 16.03 -7.59
C ALA A 211 -11.91 15.25 -6.45
N THR A 212 -10.76 14.63 -6.71
CA THR A 212 -10.02 13.88 -5.69
C THR A 212 -9.61 14.79 -4.53
N ARG A 213 -9.15 16.02 -4.81
CA ARG A 213 -8.79 16.99 -3.77
C ARG A 213 -10.00 17.34 -2.89
N TYR A 214 -11.16 17.57 -3.50
CA TYR A 214 -12.41 17.79 -2.76
C TYR A 214 -12.75 16.60 -1.86
N LEU A 215 -12.77 15.37 -2.41
CA LEU A 215 -13.11 14.17 -1.64
C LEU A 215 -12.20 13.97 -0.43
N ILE A 216 -10.89 14.12 -0.63
CA ILE A 216 -9.92 13.95 0.45
C ILE A 216 -10.05 15.07 1.49
N ASN A 217 -10.34 16.32 1.07
CA ASN A 217 -10.58 17.42 2.00
C ASN A 217 -11.81 17.15 2.88
N GLU A 218 -12.92 16.70 2.30
CA GLU A 218 -14.13 16.39 3.06
C GLU A 218 -13.92 15.25 4.06
N LEU A 219 -13.13 14.23 3.68
CA LEU A 219 -12.86 13.09 4.55
C LEU A 219 -11.83 13.39 5.64
N PHE A 220 -10.79 14.19 5.34
CA PHE A 220 -9.60 14.31 6.17
C PHE A 220 -9.17 15.72 6.55
N GLY A 221 -9.75 16.75 5.94
CA GLY A 221 -9.43 18.15 6.23
C GLY A 221 -9.62 18.49 7.70
N LYS A 222 -10.63 17.92 8.37
CA LYS A 222 -10.84 18.11 9.82
C LYS A 222 -9.68 17.63 10.70
N TYR A 223 -8.82 16.75 10.19
CA TYR A 223 -7.61 16.28 10.88
C TYR A 223 -6.35 17.08 10.50
N GLY A 224 -6.50 18.21 9.81
CA GLY A 224 -5.39 19.06 9.41
C GLY A 224 -4.62 18.59 8.19
N LEU A 225 -5.15 17.62 7.42
CA LEU A 225 -4.49 17.14 6.22
C LEU A 225 -4.31 18.29 5.21
N VAL A 226 -3.12 18.40 4.65
CA VAL A 226 -2.82 19.29 3.52
C VAL A 226 -2.64 18.45 2.27
N ILE A 227 -3.38 18.79 1.22
CA ILE A 227 -3.34 18.07 -0.06
C ILE A 227 -2.50 18.88 -1.04
N LEU A 228 -1.55 18.21 -1.69
CA LEU A 228 -0.64 18.81 -2.65
C LEU A 228 -0.69 18.04 -3.97
N ASP A 229 -0.94 18.78 -5.05
CA ASP A 229 -0.73 18.30 -6.42
C ASP A 229 0.61 18.82 -6.95
N GLY A 230 1.48 17.91 -7.38
CA GLY A 230 2.80 18.23 -7.92
C GLY A 230 2.79 18.74 -9.36
N ASP A 231 1.66 18.63 -10.07
CA ASP A 231 1.49 19.10 -11.44
C ASP A 231 1.23 20.62 -11.47
N ASP A 232 2.21 21.42 -11.04
CA ASP A 232 2.15 22.89 -11.05
C ASP A 232 3.43 23.48 -11.64
N LYS A 233 3.28 24.41 -12.59
CA LYS A 233 4.39 25.09 -13.27
C LYS A 233 5.40 25.70 -12.30
N ARG A 234 4.94 26.35 -11.23
CA ARG A 234 5.81 27.04 -10.27
C ARG A 234 6.66 26.06 -9.48
N LEU A 235 6.11 24.89 -9.14
CA LEU A 235 6.87 23.82 -8.47
C LEU A 235 7.86 23.18 -9.44
N LYS A 236 7.45 22.92 -10.68
CA LYS A 236 8.29 22.32 -11.73
C LYS A 236 9.48 23.19 -12.13
N THR A 237 9.38 24.52 -11.98
CA THR A 237 10.55 25.42 -12.15
C THR A 237 11.70 25.04 -11.22
N CYS A 238 11.44 24.51 -10.02
CA CYS A 238 12.48 24.05 -9.09
C CYS A 238 13.21 22.79 -9.60
N LEU A 239 12.62 22.07 -10.55
CA LEU A 239 13.14 20.80 -11.07
C LEU A 239 13.90 20.96 -12.39
N VAL A 240 13.94 22.15 -13.00
CA VAL A 240 14.56 22.41 -14.33
C VAL A 240 15.97 21.83 -14.44
N ASN A 241 16.81 22.03 -13.42
CA ASN A 241 18.18 21.52 -13.43
C ASN A 241 18.24 19.98 -13.36
N VAL A 242 17.35 19.36 -12.59
CA VAL A 242 17.23 17.90 -12.48
C VAL A 242 16.71 17.30 -13.78
N ILE A 243 15.71 17.93 -14.41
CA ILE A 243 15.18 17.54 -15.71
C ILE A 243 16.30 17.56 -16.75
N LYS A 244 17.07 18.67 -16.84
CA LYS A 244 18.22 18.77 -17.75
C LYS A 244 19.27 17.69 -17.49
N LYS A 245 19.59 17.44 -16.21
CA LYS A 245 20.60 16.46 -15.82
C LYS A 245 20.20 15.04 -16.23
N ASP A 246 18.96 14.65 -16.00
CA ASP A 246 18.44 13.34 -16.40
C ASP A 246 18.36 13.23 -17.93
N ILE A 247 17.63 14.14 -18.56
CA ILE A 247 17.28 14.05 -19.98
C ILE A 247 18.49 14.23 -20.91
N ILE A 248 19.41 15.16 -20.59
CA ILE A 248 20.54 15.51 -21.47
C ILE A 248 21.77 14.65 -21.17
N ARG A 249 21.98 14.31 -19.89
CA ARG A 249 23.22 13.68 -19.43
C ARG A 249 23.02 12.28 -18.84
N GLN A 250 21.78 11.80 -18.72
CA GLN A 250 21.45 10.53 -18.06
C GLN A 250 22.04 10.45 -16.65
N GLY A 251 22.13 11.60 -15.98
CA GLY A 251 22.99 11.78 -14.80
C GLY A 251 22.53 11.02 -13.55
N PHE A 252 21.43 10.26 -13.62
CA PHE A 252 20.93 9.44 -12.53
C PHE A 252 21.02 7.94 -12.82
N TYR A 253 21.25 7.55 -14.08
CA TYR A 253 21.24 6.15 -14.49
C TYR A 253 22.25 5.31 -13.70
N GLU A 254 23.51 5.74 -13.65
CA GLU A 254 24.58 5.02 -12.95
C GLU A 254 24.34 4.93 -11.44
N ALA A 255 23.88 6.02 -10.80
CA ALA A 255 23.59 6.02 -9.37
C ALA A 255 22.44 5.06 -9.01
N LEU A 256 21.35 5.10 -9.78
CA LEU A 256 20.21 4.20 -9.62
C LEU A 256 20.61 2.74 -9.89
N LYS A 257 21.31 2.48 -10.99
CA LYS A 257 21.78 1.15 -11.36
C LYS A 257 22.68 0.55 -10.29
N LYS A 258 23.66 1.31 -9.79
CA LYS A 258 24.55 0.89 -8.70
C LYS A 258 23.78 0.50 -7.43
N SER A 259 22.77 1.29 -7.05
CA SER A 259 21.94 0.97 -5.87
C SER A 259 21.07 -0.26 -6.12
N SER A 260 20.42 -0.36 -7.27
CA SER A 260 19.60 -1.50 -7.68
C SER A 260 20.42 -2.79 -7.78
N ASP A 261 21.62 -2.76 -8.34
CA ASP A 261 22.51 -3.92 -8.48
C ASP A 261 22.95 -4.47 -7.12
N LYS A 262 23.11 -3.61 -6.11
CA LYS A 262 23.40 -4.04 -4.73
C LYS A 262 22.18 -4.72 -4.11
N ILE A 263 20.99 -4.14 -4.25
CA ILE A 263 19.73 -4.70 -3.71
C ILE A 263 19.40 -6.03 -4.39
N SER A 264 19.60 -6.13 -5.70
CA SER A 264 19.24 -7.32 -6.49
C SER A 264 20.05 -8.57 -6.17
N LYS A 265 21.15 -8.45 -5.40
CA LYS A 265 21.94 -9.60 -4.93
C LYS A 265 21.16 -10.47 -3.95
N GLU A 266 20.30 -9.86 -3.15
CA GLU A 266 19.58 -10.54 -2.05
C GLU A 266 18.06 -10.42 -2.20
N TYR A 267 17.57 -9.41 -2.93
CA TYR A 267 16.15 -9.09 -3.00
C TYR A 267 15.64 -8.88 -4.42
N LYS A 268 14.34 -9.14 -4.63
CA LYS A 268 13.67 -8.82 -5.89
C LYS A 268 13.45 -7.32 -6.03
N LEU A 269 13.85 -6.76 -7.17
CA LEU A 269 13.62 -5.35 -7.49
C LEU A 269 12.14 -5.05 -7.77
N GLN A 270 11.68 -3.90 -7.28
CA GLN A 270 10.29 -3.45 -7.43
C GLN A 270 10.08 -2.46 -8.59
N ALA A 271 11.14 -1.80 -9.05
CA ALA A 271 11.11 -0.82 -10.12
C ALA A 271 12.36 -0.99 -11.00
N LEU A 272 12.19 -0.85 -12.31
CA LEU A 272 13.28 -0.97 -13.27
C LEU A 272 13.94 0.40 -13.50
N VAL A 273 15.27 0.40 -13.51
CA VAL A 273 16.06 1.59 -13.83
C VAL A 273 16.04 1.84 -15.34
N LYS A 274 15.84 3.09 -15.74
CA LYS A 274 15.85 3.55 -17.13
C LYS A 274 16.88 4.67 -17.28
N GLU A 275 17.43 4.83 -18.47
CA GLU A 275 18.36 5.91 -18.79
C GLU A 275 17.72 7.30 -18.63
N ASN A 276 16.45 7.43 -19.06
CA ASN A 276 15.64 8.62 -18.90
C ASN A 276 14.45 8.31 -17.99
N ASN A 277 14.26 9.16 -17.00
CA ASN A 277 13.29 9.04 -15.93
C ASN A 277 12.18 10.09 -15.99
N PHE A 278 12.14 10.89 -17.06
CA PHE A 278 11.05 11.82 -17.35
C PHE A 278 10.24 11.37 -18.57
N PHE A 279 9.01 11.89 -18.65
CA PHE A 279 8.13 11.84 -19.79
C PHE A 279 7.67 13.26 -20.15
N GLU A 280 7.33 13.48 -21.41
CA GLU A 280 6.71 14.73 -21.87
C GLU A 280 5.20 14.54 -21.92
N LEU A 281 4.46 15.41 -21.23
CA LEU A 281 3.01 15.48 -21.23
C LEU A 281 2.56 16.35 -22.41
N THR A 282 1.73 15.78 -23.28
CA THR A 282 0.97 16.53 -24.28
C THR A 282 -0.49 16.59 -23.84
N GLU A 283 -1.36 17.25 -24.61
CA GLU A 283 -2.78 17.40 -24.23
C GLU A 283 -3.45 16.05 -23.88
N ASN A 284 -3.15 15.00 -24.64
CA ASN A 284 -3.80 13.70 -24.47
C ASN A 284 -2.82 12.54 -24.24
N ASN A 285 -1.51 12.77 -24.13
CA ASN A 285 -0.56 11.66 -24.04
C ASN A 285 0.59 11.93 -23.08
N ARG A 286 1.16 10.85 -22.57
CA ARG A 286 2.44 10.84 -21.87
C ARG A 286 3.46 10.13 -22.77
N ILE A 287 4.33 10.91 -23.42
CA ILE A 287 5.26 10.40 -24.43
C ILE A 287 6.69 10.30 -23.88
N LYS A 288 7.48 9.40 -24.47
CA LYS A 288 8.92 9.32 -24.18
C LYS A 288 9.63 10.59 -24.67
N ILE A 289 10.64 11.00 -23.93
CA ILE A 289 11.47 12.16 -24.25
C ILE A 289 12.21 11.96 -25.58
N ASN A 290 12.31 13.04 -26.35
CA ASN A 290 13.06 13.08 -27.61
C ASN A 290 13.98 14.32 -27.68
N LYS A 291 14.77 14.46 -28.75
CA LYS A 291 15.72 15.58 -28.92
C LYS A 291 15.05 16.96 -28.91
N ASN A 292 13.80 17.07 -29.38
CA ASN A 292 13.06 18.33 -29.40
C ASN A 292 12.56 18.74 -28.01
N SER A 293 12.36 17.77 -27.10
CA SER A 293 11.97 18.04 -25.72
C SER A 293 12.97 18.97 -25.01
N PHE A 294 14.26 18.92 -25.36
CA PHE A 294 15.32 19.71 -24.70
C PHE A 294 15.07 21.22 -24.77
N LYS A 295 14.53 21.71 -25.89
CA LYS A 295 14.27 23.13 -26.12
C LYS A 295 13.13 23.67 -25.25
N LYS A 296 12.27 22.79 -24.72
CA LYS A 296 11.08 23.15 -23.94
C LYS A 296 11.32 23.15 -22.42
N ILE A 297 12.45 22.60 -21.94
CA ILE A 297 12.67 22.39 -20.50
C ILE A 297 12.63 23.71 -19.73
N ASP A 298 13.27 24.76 -20.24
CA ASP A 298 13.31 26.07 -19.56
C ASP A 298 11.99 26.84 -19.66
N SER A 299 11.32 26.79 -20.81
CA SER A 299 10.11 27.60 -21.07
C SER A 299 8.83 26.93 -20.51
N ASN A 300 8.79 25.60 -20.51
CA ASN A 300 7.61 24.79 -20.22
C ASN A 300 7.93 23.61 -19.28
N PRO A 301 8.52 23.83 -18.09
CA PRO A 301 8.87 22.72 -17.19
C PRO A 301 7.66 21.88 -16.73
N GLU A 302 6.45 22.45 -16.76
CA GLU A 302 5.17 21.80 -16.41
C GLU A 302 4.77 20.61 -17.29
N ILE A 303 5.38 20.47 -18.47
CA ILE A 303 5.11 19.31 -19.33
C ILE A 303 6.00 18.12 -18.98
N PHE A 304 6.96 18.25 -18.06
CA PHE A 304 7.89 17.16 -17.73
C PHE A 304 7.45 16.42 -16.47
N SER A 305 6.97 15.19 -16.66
CA SER A 305 6.50 14.31 -15.60
C SER A 305 7.55 13.29 -15.21
N PRO A 306 8.01 13.25 -13.94
CA PRO A 306 8.94 12.22 -13.49
C PRO A 306 8.26 10.84 -13.42
N ASN A 307 9.05 9.79 -13.60
CA ASN A 307 8.63 8.43 -13.34
C ASN A 307 8.65 8.11 -11.83
N VAL A 308 8.37 6.85 -11.49
CA VAL A 308 8.33 6.37 -10.10
C VAL A 308 9.64 6.60 -9.32
N LEU A 309 10.81 6.61 -9.97
CA LEU A 309 12.12 6.76 -9.31
C LEU A 309 12.50 8.23 -9.09
N LEU A 310 12.06 9.15 -9.97
CA LEU A 310 12.40 10.57 -9.88
C LEU A 310 11.32 11.41 -9.19
N ARG A 311 10.09 10.92 -9.10
CA ARG A 311 9.01 11.57 -8.33
C ARG A 311 9.40 11.78 -6.85
N PRO A 312 10.00 10.80 -6.14
CA PRO A 312 10.53 11.00 -4.78
C PRO A 312 11.52 12.15 -4.65
N LEU A 313 12.47 12.28 -5.58
CA LEU A 313 13.42 13.39 -5.56
C LEU A 313 12.71 14.74 -5.72
N TYR A 314 11.78 14.82 -6.68
CA TYR A 314 10.97 16.02 -6.88
C TYR A 314 10.19 16.41 -5.61
N GLN A 315 9.53 15.45 -4.97
CA GLN A 315 8.82 15.67 -3.70
C GLN A 315 9.76 16.22 -2.61
N GLU A 316 10.94 15.62 -2.44
CA GLU A 316 11.88 15.99 -1.38
C GLU A 316 12.60 17.32 -1.62
N MET A 317 12.68 17.77 -2.86
CA MET A 317 13.21 19.09 -3.23
C MET A 317 12.24 20.23 -2.91
N ILE A 318 10.93 19.98 -2.98
CA ILE A 318 9.91 21.03 -2.79
C ILE A 318 9.25 21.02 -1.41
N LEU A 319 9.35 19.90 -0.67
CA LEU A 319 8.79 19.77 0.67
C LEU A 319 9.88 19.76 1.75
N PRO A 320 9.66 20.41 2.91
CA PRO A 320 10.49 20.23 4.11
C PRO A 320 10.17 18.89 4.78
N ASN A 321 10.14 17.82 3.99
CA ASN A 321 9.72 16.51 4.39
C ASN A 321 10.81 15.79 5.18
N ILE A 322 10.43 15.25 6.33
CA ILE A 322 11.32 14.46 7.19
C ILE A 322 11.00 12.97 7.09
N CYS A 323 9.79 12.61 6.66
CA CYS A 323 9.38 11.21 6.58
C CYS A 323 8.42 10.96 5.41
N TYR A 324 8.64 9.84 4.71
CA TYR A 324 7.70 9.29 3.75
C TYR A 324 7.06 8.01 4.30
N VAL A 325 5.72 7.99 4.36
CA VAL A 325 4.95 6.81 4.74
C VAL A 325 4.43 6.15 3.46
N GLY A 326 4.84 4.90 3.20
CA GLY A 326 4.54 4.18 1.97
C GLY A 326 4.11 2.74 2.21
N GLY A 327 3.50 2.11 1.20
CA GLY A 327 3.25 0.66 1.20
C GLY A 327 4.51 -0.16 0.94
N PRO A 328 4.42 -1.50 0.98
CA PRO A 328 5.56 -2.39 0.80
C PRO A 328 6.35 -2.14 -0.50
N SER A 329 5.64 -1.98 -1.62
CA SER A 329 6.27 -1.69 -2.91
C SER A 329 6.94 -0.32 -2.95
N GLU A 330 6.38 0.66 -2.23
CA GLU A 330 6.95 2.00 -2.18
C GLU A 330 8.25 2.02 -1.38
N VAL A 331 8.23 1.51 -0.15
CA VAL A 331 9.44 1.38 0.68
C VAL A 331 10.53 0.64 -0.10
N SER A 332 10.18 -0.46 -0.78
CA SER A 332 11.12 -1.25 -1.57
C SER A 332 11.79 -0.44 -2.69
N TYR A 333 11.04 0.37 -3.46
CA TYR A 333 11.68 1.18 -4.50
C TYR A 333 12.40 2.40 -3.96
N TRP A 334 11.98 2.97 -2.83
CA TRP A 334 12.67 4.09 -2.20
C TRP A 334 14.10 3.71 -1.77
N LEU A 335 14.33 2.47 -1.31
CA LEU A 335 15.67 1.97 -0.99
C LEU A 335 16.63 1.99 -2.19
N GLN A 336 16.12 1.94 -3.43
CA GLN A 336 16.94 2.06 -4.64
C GLN A 336 17.44 3.49 -4.91
N LEU A 337 16.94 4.49 -4.16
CA LEU A 337 17.16 5.90 -4.49
C LEU A 337 18.29 6.53 -3.68
N LYS A 338 18.87 5.84 -2.70
CA LYS A 338 19.82 6.43 -1.74
C LYS A 338 21.02 7.11 -2.41
N GLU A 339 21.68 6.41 -3.32
CA GLU A 339 22.85 6.92 -4.05
C GLU A 339 22.51 8.15 -4.91
N MET A 340 21.31 8.18 -5.51
CA MET A 340 20.81 9.33 -6.27
C MET A 340 20.57 10.55 -5.37
N PHE A 341 20.00 10.36 -4.18
CA PHE A 341 19.78 11.44 -3.23
C PHE A 341 21.10 12.02 -2.69
N ASP A 342 22.09 11.16 -2.43
CA ASP A 342 23.43 11.60 -2.02
C ASP A 342 24.11 12.41 -3.12
N GLN A 343 23.97 11.98 -4.38
CA GLN A 343 24.48 12.70 -5.54
C GLN A 343 23.89 14.12 -5.65
N GLU A 344 22.59 14.28 -5.39
CA GLU A 344 21.90 15.58 -5.44
C GLU A 344 21.98 16.38 -4.13
N LYS A 345 22.63 15.82 -3.10
CA LYS A 345 22.73 16.42 -1.75
C LYS A 345 21.35 16.79 -1.19
N VAL A 346 20.33 16.00 -1.53
CA VAL A 346 18.98 16.13 -0.98
C VAL A 346 18.88 15.18 0.22
N PRO A 347 18.48 15.67 1.41
CA PRO A 347 18.26 14.80 2.56
C PRO A 347 17.27 13.68 2.24
N PHE A 348 17.75 12.44 2.26
CA PHE A 348 16.89 11.26 2.14
C PHE A 348 15.97 11.18 3.38
N PRO A 349 14.64 11.07 3.21
CA PRO A 349 13.70 11.05 4.32
C PRO A 349 13.75 9.73 5.09
N ILE A 350 13.23 9.73 6.32
CA ILE A 350 12.90 8.50 7.02
C ILE A 350 11.78 7.80 6.25
N LEU A 351 11.96 6.53 5.91
CA LEU A 351 10.89 5.73 5.31
C LEU A 351 10.11 5.05 6.43
N ILE A 352 8.80 4.93 6.27
CA ILE A 352 7.94 4.17 7.16
C ILE A 352 7.00 3.31 6.32
N LEU A 353 6.89 2.04 6.70
CA LEU A 353 5.84 1.19 6.19
C LEU A 353 4.51 1.59 6.84
N ARG A 354 3.52 1.98 6.04
CA ARG A 354 2.17 2.22 6.55
C ARG A 354 1.61 0.99 7.24
N ASP A 355 0.71 1.18 8.20
CA ASP A 355 -0.02 0.08 8.82
C ASP A 355 -0.81 -0.73 7.78
N THR A 356 -0.79 -2.05 7.97
CA THR A 356 -1.73 -2.99 7.33
C THR A 356 -2.84 -3.29 8.32
N VAL A 357 -4.10 -3.11 7.89
CA VAL A 357 -5.25 -3.24 8.79
C VAL A 357 -6.32 -4.17 8.20
N PHE A 358 -6.73 -5.15 9.01
CA PHE A 358 -7.88 -6.01 8.74
C PHE A 358 -9.04 -5.64 9.66
N ILE A 359 -10.26 -5.60 9.12
CA ILE A 359 -11.48 -5.37 9.88
C ILE A 359 -12.24 -6.67 9.95
N ALA A 360 -12.53 -7.10 11.18
CA ALA A 360 -13.19 -8.35 11.44
C ALA A 360 -14.39 -8.16 12.37
N LYS A 361 -15.46 -8.89 12.10
CA LYS A 361 -16.64 -8.91 12.98
C LYS A 361 -16.31 -9.73 14.22
N GLU A 362 -16.58 -9.20 15.41
CA GLU A 362 -16.28 -9.91 16.67
C GLU A 362 -16.93 -11.30 16.71
N LYS A 363 -18.17 -11.42 16.20
CA LYS A 363 -18.88 -12.71 16.08
C LYS A 363 -18.18 -13.74 15.19
N ASN A 364 -17.52 -13.30 14.12
CA ASN A 364 -16.81 -14.21 13.21
C ASN A 364 -15.52 -14.69 13.88
N LEU A 365 -14.80 -13.80 14.57
CA LEU A 365 -13.60 -14.20 15.32
C LEU A 365 -13.93 -15.15 16.47
N LYS A 366 -15.03 -14.91 17.19
CA LYS A 366 -15.50 -15.83 18.23
C LYS A 366 -15.82 -17.20 17.65
N ARG A 367 -16.60 -17.26 16.56
CA ARG A 367 -16.91 -18.54 15.90
C ARG A 367 -15.66 -19.24 15.37
N PHE A 368 -14.66 -18.50 14.87
CA PHE A 368 -13.38 -19.09 14.45
C PHE A 368 -12.63 -19.73 15.62
N LYS A 369 -12.64 -19.07 16.79
CA LYS A 369 -12.11 -19.64 18.03
C LYS A 369 -12.90 -20.85 18.53
N ASP A 370 -14.23 -20.82 18.41
CA ASP A 370 -15.11 -21.94 18.78
C ASP A 370 -14.87 -23.20 17.92
N LEU A 371 -14.31 -23.04 16.71
CA LEU A 371 -13.83 -24.14 15.86
C LEU A 371 -12.46 -24.70 16.29
N GLY A 372 -11.84 -24.15 17.33
CA GLY A 372 -10.55 -24.59 17.87
C GLY A 372 -9.33 -23.86 17.30
N PHE A 373 -9.53 -22.80 16.51
CA PHE A 373 -8.42 -22.05 15.91
C PHE A 373 -7.99 -20.85 16.75
N ASN A 374 -6.70 -20.53 16.68
CA ASN A 374 -6.18 -19.25 17.11
C ASN A 374 -6.37 -18.22 15.99
N ILE A 375 -6.46 -16.94 16.34
CA ILE A 375 -6.60 -15.85 15.35
C ILE A 375 -5.52 -15.89 14.27
N MET A 376 -4.29 -16.29 14.62
CA MET A 376 -3.17 -16.38 13.68
C MET A 376 -3.30 -17.47 12.64
N ASP A 377 -4.10 -18.50 12.91
CA ASP A 377 -4.36 -19.56 11.94
C ASP A 377 -5.06 -19.01 10.69
N ILE A 378 -5.70 -17.84 10.76
CA ILE A 378 -6.35 -17.22 9.60
C ILE A 378 -5.40 -16.94 8.44
N PHE A 379 -4.09 -16.79 8.71
CA PHE A 379 -3.06 -16.55 7.70
C PHE A 379 -2.59 -17.85 7.02
N LYS A 380 -2.93 -19.03 7.58
CA LYS A 380 -2.70 -20.32 6.91
C LYS A 380 -3.55 -20.45 5.64
N HIS A 381 -3.15 -21.35 4.76
CA HIS A 381 -3.94 -21.68 3.58
C HIS A 381 -5.29 -22.32 3.96
N GLU A 382 -6.35 -21.96 3.24
CA GLU A 382 -7.72 -22.44 3.51
C GLU A 382 -7.82 -23.96 3.57
N HIS A 383 -7.15 -24.66 2.64
CA HIS A 383 -7.19 -26.12 2.60
C HIS A 383 -6.55 -26.77 3.83
N LEU A 384 -5.53 -26.13 4.43
CA LEU A 384 -4.88 -26.58 5.65
C LEU A 384 -5.81 -26.42 6.84
N LEU A 385 -6.47 -25.27 6.99
CA LEU A 385 -7.46 -25.04 8.05
C LEU A 385 -8.60 -26.04 7.98
N GLN A 386 -9.15 -26.26 6.79
CA GLN A 386 -10.20 -27.26 6.61
C GLN A 386 -9.70 -28.68 6.95
N LYS A 387 -8.45 -29.02 6.62
CA LYS A 387 -7.85 -30.32 6.97
C LYS A 387 -7.68 -30.44 8.49
N GLU A 388 -7.05 -29.46 9.14
CA GLU A 388 -6.83 -29.40 10.60
C GLU A 388 -8.14 -29.51 11.38
N TYR A 389 -9.20 -28.83 10.94
CA TYR A 389 -10.51 -28.91 11.60
C TYR A 389 -11.10 -30.32 11.53
N VAL A 390 -11.13 -30.93 10.33
CA VAL A 390 -11.81 -32.22 10.17
C VAL A 390 -11.03 -33.37 10.79
N THR A 391 -9.70 -33.32 10.80
CA THR A 391 -8.85 -34.36 11.39
C THR A 391 -8.85 -34.31 12.92
N SER A 392 -8.86 -33.11 13.51
CA SER A 392 -8.95 -32.94 14.97
C SER A 392 -10.28 -33.45 15.54
N LYS A 393 -11.40 -33.23 14.83
CA LYS A 393 -12.72 -33.74 15.23
C LYS A 393 -12.86 -35.27 15.17
N SER A 394 -12.14 -35.93 14.25
CA SER A 394 -12.22 -37.38 14.08
C SER A 394 -11.17 -38.16 14.90
N SER A 395 -10.35 -37.50 15.71
CA SER A 395 -9.16 -38.11 16.35
C SER A 395 -8.19 -38.73 15.35
N LEU A 396 -8.13 -38.18 14.13
CA LEU A 396 -7.30 -38.66 13.02
C LEU A 396 -6.23 -37.61 12.65
N SER A 397 -5.63 -36.96 13.66
CA SER A 397 -4.64 -35.89 13.45
C SER A 397 -3.46 -36.34 12.60
N ASP A 398 -3.03 -37.60 12.76
CA ASP A 398 -1.96 -38.25 12.00
C ASP A 398 -2.50 -39.37 11.08
N LEU A 399 -3.44 -39.00 10.22
CA LEU A 399 -4.09 -39.95 9.31
C LEU A 399 -3.05 -40.70 8.45
N LEU A 400 -3.01 -42.02 8.61
CA LEU A 400 -2.12 -42.95 7.87
C LEU A 400 -0.61 -42.70 8.07
N HIS A 401 -0.18 -41.92 9.08
CA HIS A 401 1.24 -41.66 9.31
C HIS A 401 1.98 -42.93 9.73
N THR A 402 1.47 -43.63 10.74
CA THR A 402 2.03 -44.89 11.24
C THR A 402 2.12 -45.93 10.13
N GLU A 403 1.06 -46.07 9.33
CA GLU A 403 0.97 -47.00 8.22
C GLU A 403 2.00 -46.66 7.12
N LYS A 404 2.23 -45.37 6.84
CA LYS A 404 3.29 -44.94 5.91
C LYS A 404 4.68 -45.29 6.45
N GLU A 405 4.93 -45.08 7.74
CA GLU A 405 6.20 -45.45 8.38
C GLU A 405 6.42 -46.97 8.39
N GLU A 406 5.39 -47.76 8.67
CA GLU A 406 5.44 -49.22 8.61
C GLU A 406 5.79 -49.71 7.19
N ILE A 407 5.20 -49.13 6.15
CA ILE A 407 5.58 -49.43 4.76
C ILE A 407 7.04 -49.04 4.49
N ARG A 408 7.48 -47.84 4.91
CA ARG A 408 8.89 -47.44 4.77
C ARG A 408 9.83 -48.44 5.44
N LEU A 409 9.50 -48.92 6.64
CA LEU A 409 10.26 -49.92 7.37
C LEU A 409 10.30 -51.27 6.65
N ILE A 410 9.19 -51.73 6.07
CA ILE A 410 9.14 -52.97 5.28
C ILE A 410 10.09 -52.87 4.09
N TYR A 411 10.05 -51.77 3.33
CA TYR A 411 10.91 -51.57 2.17
C TYR A 411 12.37 -51.39 2.55
N LYS A 412 12.67 -50.72 3.67
CA LYS A 412 14.03 -50.65 4.22
C LYS A 412 14.58 -52.05 4.54
N LYS A 413 13.79 -52.88 5.24
CA LYS A 413 14.15 -54.28 5.52
C LYS A 413 14.40 -55.11 4.26
N ILE A 414 13.70 -54.83 3.16
CA ILE A 414 13.97 -55.48 1.86
C ILE A 414 15.32 -55.03 1.31
N LEU A 415 15.59 -53.72 1.28
CA LEU A 415 16.85 -53.17 0.79
C LEU A 415 18.07 -53.66 1.60
N ASP A 416 17.91 -53.88 2.90
CA ASP A 416 18.97 -54.34 3.80
C ASP A 416 19.36 -55.83 3.58
N LYS A 417 18.60 -56.62 2.78
CA LYS A 417 18.81 -58.07 2.58
C LYS A 417 19.93 -58.47 1.60
N ASN A 418 20.99 -57.67 1.42
CA ASN A 418 22.07 -57.95 0.45
C ASN A 418 21.54 -58.27 -0.98
N ILE A 419 20.57 -57.49 -1.45
CA ILE A 419 19.98 -57.64 -2.79
C ILE A 419 20.90 -57.01 -3.85
N GLU A 420 20.88 -57.52 -5.09
CA GLU A 420 21.59 -56.91 -6.22
C GLU A 420 21.30 -55.40 -6.35
N LYS A 421 22.36 -54.58 -6.45
CA LYS A 421 22.24 -53.11 -6.51
C LYS A 421 21.36 -52.63 -7.67
N SER A 422 21.30 -53.37 -8.78
CA SER A 422 20.48 -53.12 -9.96
C SER A 422 18.97 -53.06 -9.66
N LEU A 423 18.49 -53.72 -8.61
CA LEU A 423 17.07 -53.78 -8.24
C LEU A 423 16.62 -52.62 -7.34
N THR A 424 17.56 -51.89 -6.73
CA THR A 424 17.29 -50.76 -5.81
C THR A 424 16.35 -49.70 -6.41
N PRO A 425 16.54 -49.22 -7.67
CA PRO A 425 15.66 -48.21 -8.26
C PRO A 425 14.21 -48.70 -8.39
N ASN A 426 14.02 -49.98 -8.74
CA ASN A 426 12.68 -50.57 -8.89
C ASN A 426 11.97 -50.69 -7.52
N ILE A 427 12.70 -51.15 -6.49
CA ILE A 427 12.17 -51.24 -5.11
C ILE A 427 11.74 -49.85 -4.60
N ASN A 428 12.55 -48.82 -4.83
CA ASN A 428 12.21 -47.44 -4.46
C ASN A 428 11.00 -46.90 -5.25
N ALA A 429 10.88 -47.24 -6.53
CA ALA A 429 9.72 -46.87 -7.35
C ALA A 429 8.43 -47.52 -6.81
N LEU A 430 8.48 -48.79 -6.40
CA LEU A 430 7.36 -49.49 -5.78
C LEU A 430 6.98 -48.88 -4.42
N LEU A 431 7.95 -48.55 -3.56
CA LEU A 431 7.71 -47.82 -2.30
C LEU A 431 6.96 -46.52 -2.59
N LYS A 432 7.48 -45.71 -3.51
CA LYS A 432 6.86 -44.43 -3.89
C LYS A 432 5.42 -44.64 -4.40
N LYS A 433 5.18 -45.66 -5.22
CA LYS A 433 3.84 -45.99 -5.71
C LYS A 433 2.87 -46.35 -4.57
N GLN A 434 3.31 -47.11 -3.57
CA GLN A 434 2.47 -47.47 -2.42
C GLN A 434 2.19 -46.26 -1.51
N LEU A 435 3.20 -45.43 -1.25
CA LEU A 435 3.02 -44.20 -0.48
C LEU A 435 2.01 -43.26 -1.17
N ASN A 436 2.12 -43.08 -2.48
CA ASN A 436 1.15 -42.31 -3.27
C ASN A 436 -0.27 -42.90 -3.20
N ALA A 437 -0.41 -44.23 -3.14
CA ALA A 437 -1.71 -44.88 -2.99
C ALA A 437 -2.34 -44.58 -1.62
N LEU A 438 -1.55 -44.59 -0.54
CA LEU A 438 -2.02 -44.16 0.78
C LEU A 438 -2.40 -42.67 0.82
N GLU A 439 -1.62 -41.80 0.17
CA GLU A 439 -1.96 -40.37 0.04
C GLU A 439 -3.30 -40.14 -0.68
N ASN A 440 -3.59 -40.94 -1.70
CA ASN A 440 -4.88 -40.91 -2.39
C ASN A 440 -6.04 -41.35 -1.48
N ILE A 441 -5.82 -42.36 -0.63
CA ILE A 441 -6.82 -42.80 0.36
C ILE A 441 -7.03 -41.71 1.41
N GLU A 442 -5.96 -41.15 1.97
CA GLU A 442 -6.01 -40.02 2.90
C GLU A 442 -6.81 -38.85 2.31
N SER A 443 -6.56 -38.50 1.05
CA SER A 443 -7.30 -37.44 0.36
C SER A 443 -8.81 -37.72 0.24
N LYS A 444 -9.19 -38.98 -0.01
CA LYS A 444 -10.61 -39.41 -0.04
C LYS A 444 -11.25 -39.36 1.35
N ILE A 445 -10.54 -39.77 2.39
CA ILE A 445 -11.00 -39.69 3.78
C ILE A 445 -11.24 -38.23 4.16
N ILE A 446 -10.25 -37.36 3.93
CA ILE A 446 -10.36 -35.92 4.20
C ILE A 446 -11.56 -35.32 3.46
N ARG A 447 -11.76 -35.68 2.18
CA ARG A 447 -12.93 -35.23 1.40
C ARG A 447 -14.25 -35.66 2.05
N SER A 448 -14.36 -36.92 2.48
CA SER A 448 -15.56 -37.41 3.18
C SER A 448 -15.80 -36.69 4.50
N LEU A 449 -14.74 -36.45 5.29
CA LEU A 449 -14.85 -35.72 6.55
C LEU A 449 -15.26 -34.26 6.34
N LYS A 450 -14.77 -33.59 5.28
CA LYS A 450 -15.22 -32.25 4.87
C LYS A 450 -16.71 -32.25 4.51
N GLN A 451 -17.19 -33.27 3.79
CA GLN A 451 -18.61 -33.42 3.46
C GLN A 451 -19.51 -33.69 4.69
N LYS A 452 -18.98 -34.29 5.76
CA LYS A 452 -19.71 -34.44 7.02
C LYS A 452 -19.74 -33.15 7.86
N ASN A 453 -18.84 -32.21 7.59
CA ASN A 453 -18.63 -30.98 8.37
C ASN A 453 -18.86 -29.71 7.53
N VAL A 454 -19.85 -29.73 6.63
CA VAL A 454 -20.07 -28.68 5.62
C VAL A 454 -20.18 -27.28 6.24
N ASP A 455 -20.89 -27.13 7.36
CA ASP A 455 -21.09 -25.80 7.97
C ASP A 455 -19.81 -25.16 8.49
N ALA A 456 -18.93 -25.95 9.09
CA ALA A 456 -17.63 -25.49 9.57
C ALA A 456 -16.69 -25.19 8.39
N VAL A 457 -16.66 -26.08 7.40
CA VAL A 457 -15.86 -25.90 6.17
C VAL A 457 -16.28 -24.63 5.42
N ASN A 458 -17.59 -24.43 5.23
CA ASN A 458 -18.13 -23.24 4.59
C ASN A 458 -17.84 -21.96 5.39
N PHE A 459 -17.88 -22.04 6.73
CA PHE A 459 -17.51 -20.91 7.57
C PHE A 459 -16.02 -20.57 7.45
N ILE A 460 -15.12 -21.57 7.43
CA ILE A 460 -13.69 -21.36 7.20
C ILE A 460 -13.47 -20.69 5.85
N SER A 461 -14.12 -21.17 4.78
CA SER A 461 -14.05 -20.52 3.46
C SER A 461 -14.58 -19.09 3.48
N LYS A 462 -15.66 -18.83 4.22
CA LYS A 462 -16.23 -17.48 4.36
C LYS A 462 -15.27 -16.53 5.08
N ILE A 463 -14.74 -16.90 6.24
CA ILE A 463 -13.84 -16.02 6.99
C ILE A 463 -12.52 -15.80 6.24
N LYS A 464 -12.04 -16.82 5.50
CA LYS A 464 -10.91 -16.66 4.57
C LYS A 464 -11.22 -15.66 3.46
N LYS A 465 -12.41 -15.69 2.86
CA LYS A 465 -12.84 -14.68 1.87
C LYS A 465 -13.02 -13.28 2.45
N ASP A 466 -13.44 -13.16 3.71
CA ASP A 466 -13.58 -11.87 4.39
C ASP A 466 -12.20 -11.19 4.58
N PHE A 467 -11.14 -11.95 4.87
CA PHE A 467 -9.77 -11.45 5.07
C PHE A 467 -8.93 -11.40 3.79
N PHE A 468 -9.13 -12.36 2.89
CA PHE A 468 -8.36 -12.55 1.66
C PHE A 468 -9.27 -12.64 0.42
N PRO A 469 -10.12 -11.63 0.15
CA PRO A 469 -10.96 -11.61 -1.04
C PRO A 469 -10.12 -11.75 -2.32
N LYS A 470 -10.50 -12.69 -3.19
CA LYS A 470 -9.77 -13.04 -4.42
C LYS A 470 -8.26 -13.30 -4.20
N ASN A 471 -7.89 -13.91 -3.07
CA ASN A 471 -6.49 -14.17 -2.68
C ASN A 471 -5.62 -12.91 -2.50
N THR A 472 -6.25 -11.74 -2.34
CA THR A 472 -5.56 -10.49 -1.99
C THR A 472 -5.99 -10.05 -0.61
N THR A 473 -5.16 -9.29 0.11
CA THR A 473 -5.51 -8.76 1.43
C THR A 473 -6.76 -7.89 1.37
N GLN A 474 -7.63 -7.99 2.37
CA GLN A 474 -8.86 -7.19 2.50
C GLN A 474 -8.61 -5.70 2.20
N GLU A 475 -7.53 -5.13 2.73
CA GLU A 475 -7.24 -3.71 2.55
C GLU A 475 -6.97 -3.26 1.11
N ARG A 476 -6.54 -4.20 0.24
CA ARG A 476 -6.23 -3.96 -1.18
C ARG A 476 -7.42 -4.23 -2.09
N HIS A 477 -8.45 -4.91 -1.60
CA HIS A 477 -9.63 -5.26 -2.37
C HIS A 477 -10.82 -4.39 -1.99
N GLU A 478 -11.16 -4.33 -0.70
CA GLU A 478 -12.35 -3.64 -0.22
C GLU A 478 -12.18 -2.12 -0.31
N ASN A 479 -13.26 -1.43 -0.63
CA ASN A 479 -13.35 0.02 -0.53
C ASN A 479 -13.85 0.44 0.86
N PHE A 480 -13.46 1.63 1.31
CA PHE A 480 -13.84 2.15 2.63
C PHE A 480 -15.36 2.30 2.82
N ILE A 481 -16.09 2.56 1.74
CA ILE A 481 -17.55 2.73 1.73
C ILE A 481 -18.23 1.48 2.31
N THR A 482 -17.75 0.28 2.00
CA THR A 482 -18.27 -0.99 2.54
C THR A 482 -18.30 -0.98 4.09
N PHE A 483 -17.28 -0.40 4.72
CA PHE A 483 -17.18 -0.30 6.18
C PHE A 483 -17.94 0.90 6.72
N TYR A 484 -17.87 2.04 6.02
CA TYR A 484 -18.57 3.27 6.41
C TYR A 484 -20.09 3.09 6.41
N LEU A 485 -20.66 2.35 5.45
CA LEU A 485 -22.09 2.04 5.44
C LEU A 485 -22.56 1.39 6.73
N ARG A 486 -21.79 0.42 7.24
CA ARG A 486 -22.16 -0.32 8.45
C ARG A 486 -21.88 0.45 9.73
N TYR A 487 -20.78 1.20 9.78
CA TYR A 487 -20.24 1.72 11.04
C TYR A 487 -20.18 3.26 11.13
N GLY A 488 -20.52 3.97 10.06
CA GLY A 488 -20.43 5.42 9.93
C GLY A 488 -19.06 5.97 10.32
N ASP A 489 -19.04 7.14 10.94
CA ASP A 489 -17.82 7.75 11.49
C ASP A 489 -17.12 6.86 12.54
N GLY A 490 -17.85 5.93 13.16
CA GLY A 490 -17.27 4.94 14.05
C GLY A 490 -16.27 4.01 13.36
N PHE A 491 -16.25 3.90 12.02
CA PHE A 491 -15.17 3.26 11.27
C PHE A 491 -13.93 4.17 11.19
N MET A 492 -14.09 5.43 10.82
CA MET A 492 -12.98 6.38 10.73
C MET A 492 -12.28 6.54 12.10
N ASN A 493 -13.07 6.67 13.18
CA ASN A 493 -12.54 6.85 14.52
C ASN A 493 -11.76 5.62 15.01
N ILE A 494 -12.25 4.39 14.76
CA ILE A 494 -11.53 3.19 15.22
C ILE A 494 -10.22 3.00 14.44
N VAL A 495 -10.19 3.35 13.15
CA VAL A 495 -8.96 3.33 12.35
C VAL A 495 -7.97 4.37 12.86
N GLU A 496 -8.41 5.62 13.03
CA GLU A 496 -7.57 6.70 13.57
C GLU A 496 -6.98 6.32 14.95
N GLN A 497 -7.77 5.74 15.85
CA GLN A 497 -7.29 5.42 17.20
C GLN A 497 -6.30 4.25 17.26
N ASN A 498 -6.22 3.41 16.22
CA ASN A 498 -5.46 2.16 16.27
C ASN A 498 -4.33 2.08 15.24
N ILE A 499 -4.18 3.06 14.37
CA ILE A 499 -3.03 3.14 13.47
C ILE A 499 -1.86 3.78 14.21
N ASP A 500 -0.71 3.11 14.20
CA ASP A 500 0.55 3.62 14.76
C ASP A 500 1.70 3.26 13.82
N ALA A 501 2.09 4.23 12.99
CA ALA A 501 3.09 4.01 11.94
C ALA A 501 4.51 3.71 12.48
N LEU A 502 4.75 3.84 13.80
CA LEU A 502 6.01 3.44 14.44
C LEU A 502 5.93 2.05 15.08
N ASP A 503 4.75 1.43 15.08
CA ASP A 503 4.57 0.05 15.49
C ASP A 503 4.78 -0.87 14.26
N PRO A 504 5.81 -1.74 14.27
CA PRO A 504 6.14 -2.60 13.14
C PRO A 504 5.16 -3.77 12.92
N ASN A 505 3.94 -3.69 13.43
CA ASN A 505 2.95 -4.77 13.42
C ASN A 505 1.73 -4.39 12.59
N PHE A 506 1.15 -5.37 11.90
CA PHE A 506 -0.17 -5.20 11.29
C PHE A 506 -1.28 -5.42 12.33
N VAL A 507 -2.46 -4.86 12.08
CA VAL A 507 -3.55 -4.80 13.06
C VAL A 507 -4.81 -5.51 12.57
N ILE A 508 -5.48 -6.25 13.45
CA ILE A 508 -6.86 -6.73 13.25
C ILE A 508 -7.79 -5.95 14.19
N LEU A 509 -8.65 -5.11 13.61
CA LEU A 509 -9.67 -4.35 14.31
C LEU A 509 -10.95 -5.16 14.48
N LYS A 510 -11.41 -5.31 15.73
CA LYS A 510 -12.69 -5.95 16.04
C LYS A 510 -13.82 -4.93 16.01
N LYS A 511 -14.88 -5.24 15.29
CA LYS A 511 -16.08 -4.42 15.15
C LYS A 511 -17.36 -5.21 15.32
#